data_AF-A0A3M1U9A8-F1
#
_entry.id   AF-A0A3M1U9A8-F1
#
_cell.length_a   1.000
_cell.length_b   1.000
_cell.length_c   1.000
_cell.angle_alpha   90.00
_cell.angle_beta   90.00
_cell.angle_gamma   90.00
#
_symmetry.space_group_name_H-M   'P 1'
#
loop_
_entity.id
_entity.type
_entity.pdbx_description
1 polymer ?
#
loop_
_entity_poly.entity_id
_entity_poly.type
_entity_poly.pdbx_seq_one_letter_code
_entity_poly.pdbx_strand_id
1 'polypeptide(L)'
;MKQGEGFTLEVAAQMLGISKATLRTWEKQGRIPPARRDERGWRRYTIEDIEAIRRAVYGEEQPTLEVTTVELATPNRLAGVVKSIECEGLICEVVIEVLGRQRITAHIPKSMCLRLGLHKETPVTVWIRPGDVLISR
;
A
#
# COMPACT_ATOMS: atom_id res chain seq x y z
N MET A 1 -21.73 -26.78 8.65
CA MET A 1 -20.45 -26.16 8.24
C MET A 1 -19.62 -25.94 9.49
N LYS A 2 -18.47 -26.64 9.61
CA LYS A 2 -17.65 -26.61 10.82
C LYS A 2 -16.94 -25.26 10.93
N GLN A 3 -17.32 -24.49 11.95
CA GLN A 3 -16.50 -23.39 12.48
C GLN A 3 -15.28 -24.02 13.14
N GLY A 4 -14.09 -23.80 12.60
CA GLY A 4 -12.88 -24.40 13.13
C GLY A 4 -11.65 -23.85 12.44
N GLU A 5 -10.81 -23.18 13.22
CA GLU A 5 -9.52 -22.58 12.86
C GLU A 5 -9.59 -21.20 12.19
N GLY A 6 -9.78 -20.18 13.02
CA GLY A 6 -9.31 -18.84 12.66
C GLY A 6 -7.79 -18.84 12.40
N PHE A 7 -7.38 -17.97 11.50
CA PHE A 7 -5.98 -17.73 11.15
C PHE A 7 -5.20 -17.23 12.37
N THR A 8 -3.96 -17.68 12.48
CA THR A 8 -3.04 -17.17 13.51
C THR A 8 -2.65 -15.73 13.18
N LEU A 9 -2.11 -15.01 14.18
CA LEU A 9 -1.55 -13.67 13.99
C LEU A 9 -0.55 -13.60 12.83
N GLU A 10 0.23 -14.66 12.63
CA GLU A 10 1.22 -14.73 11.57
C GLU A 10 0.59 -14.81 10.19
N VAL A 11 -0.35 -15.73 10.02
CA VAL A 11 -1.05 -15.90 8.73
C VAL A 11 -1.89 -14.66 8.42
N ALA A 12 -2.56 -14.09 9.41
CA ALA A 12 -3.31 -12.84 9.23
C ALA A 12 -2.41 -11.67 8.80
N ALA A 13 -1.24 -11.50 9.43
CA ALA A 13 -0.28 -10.46 9.05
C ALA A 13 0.24 -10.66 7.62
N GLN A 14 0.51 -11.91 7.23
CA GLN A 14 0.95 -12.26 5.88
C GLN A 14 -0.14 -11.97 4.84
N MET A 15 -1.39 -12.35 5.10
CA MET A 15 -2.53 -12.08 4.21
C MET A 15 -2.81 -10.59 4.04
N LEU A 16 -2.54 -9.80 5.09
CA LEU A 16 -2.66 -8.35 5.06
C LEU A 16 -1.41 -7.65 4.48
N GLY A 17 -0.30 -8.35 4.25
CA GLY A 17 0.94 -7.74 3.77
C GLY A 17 1.61 -6.79 4.77
N ILE A 18 1.43 -7.02 6.08
CA ILE A 18 1.98 -6.19 7.17
C ILE A 18 2.80 -7.03 8.16
N SER A 19 3.52 -6.37 9.06
CA SER A 19 4.23 -7.07 10.14
C SER A 19 3.29 -7.51 11.27
N LYS A 20 3.63 -8.60 11.97
CA LYS A 20 2.94 -9.03 13.21
C LYS A 20 2.87 -7.92 14.26
N ALA A 21 3.92 -7.09 14.36
CA ALA A 21 3.98 -5.97 15.30
C ALA A 21 2.96 -4.87 14.93
N THR A 22 2.85 -4.56 13.63
CA THR A 22 1.87 -3.59 13.12
C THR A 22 0.44 -4.01 13.46
N LEU A 23 0.12 -5.29 13.23
CA LEU A 23 -1.21 -5.84 13.53
C LEU A 23 -1.56 -5.76 15.03
N ARG A 24 -0.59 -6.04 15.92
CA ARG A 24 -0.76 -5.88 17.39
C ARG A 24 -0.92 -4.42 17.81
N THR A 25 -0.19 -3.52 17.18
CA THR A 25 -0.27 -2.08 17.46
C THR A 25 -1.64 -1.53 17.09
N TRP A 26 -2.19 -1.91 15.94
CA TRP A 26 -3.53 -1.48 15.52
C TRP A 26 -4.62 -2.01 16.44
N GLU A 27 -4.52 -3.26 16.88
CA GLU A 27 -5.41 -3.82 17.89
C GLU A 27 -5.33 -3.00 19.20
N LYS A 28 -4.12 -2.73 19.69
CA LYS A 28 -3.90 -1.94 20.92
C LYS A 28 -4.44 -0.51 20.81
N GLN A 29 -4.34 0.09 19.63
CA GLN A 29 -4.81 1.45 19.35
C GLN A 29 -6.33 1.52 19.09
N GLY A 30 -7.04 0.38 19.08
CA GLY A 30 -8.46 0.34 18.76
C GLY A 30 -8.80 0.67 17.30
N ARG A 31 -7.80 0.64 16.40
CA ARG A 31 -8.01 0.87 14.96
C ARG A 31 -8.72 -0.31 14.28
N ILE A 32 -8.62 -1.48 14.87
CA ILE A 32 -9.28 -2.71 14.43
C ILE A 32 -9.93 -3.38 15.66
N PRO A 33 -11.01 -4.16 15.47
CA PRO A 33 -11.61 -4.93 16.56
C PRO A 33 -10.58 -5.87 17.22
N PRO A 34 -10.72 -6.12 18.55
CA PRO A 34 -9.85 -7.07 19.24
C PRO A 34 -10.01 -8.48 18.67
N ALA A 35 -8.89 -9.18 18.50
CA ALA A 35 -8.90 -10.52 17.93
C ALA A 35 -9.59 -11.51 18.89
N ARG A 36 -10.33 -12.46 18.32
CA ARG A 36 -10.90 -13.56 19.10
C ARG A 36 -9.76 -14.40 19.68
N ARG A 37 -10.00 -15.03 20.82
CA ARG A 37 -9.04 -15.90 21.48
C ARG A 37 -9.58 -17.32 21.51
N ASP A 38 -8.73 -18.29 21.16
CA ASP A 38 -9.07 -19.70 21.36
C ASP A 38 -8.98 -20.08 22.85
N GLU A 39 -9.34 -21.32 23.17
CA GLU A 39 -9.30 -21.89 24.52
C GLU A 39 -7.90 -21.81 25.17
N ARG A 40 -6.84 -21.69 24.36
CA ARG A 40 -5.45 -21.54 24.81
C ARG A 40 -5.05 -20.08 25.01
N GLY A 41 -5.93 -19.13 24.69
CA GLY A 41 -5.71 -17.69 24.80
C GLY A 41 -5.01 -17.05 23.59
N TRP A 42 -4.83 -17.80 22.49
CA TRP A 42 -4.10 -17.35 21.31
C TRP A 42 -5.02 -16.57 20.38
N ARG A 43 -4.48 -15.55 19.71
CA ARG A 43 -5.24 -14.73 18.76
C ARG A 43 -5.62 -15.53 17.52
N ARG A 44 -6.90 -15.45 17.18
CA ARG A 44 -7.52 -16.07 16.02
C ARG A 44 -8.30 -15.02 15.25
N TYR A 45 -8.05 -14.95 13.95
CA TYR A 45 -8.71 -14.06 13.00
C TYR A 45 -9.55 -14.88 12.05
N THR A 46 -10.82 -14.53 11.85
CA THR A 46 -11.60 -15.15 10.77
C THR A 46 -11.28 -14.47 9.43
N ILE A 47 -11.78 -15.04 8.34
CA ILE A 47 -11.63 -14.40 7.03
C ILE A 47 -12.36 -13.04 7.01
N GLU A 48 -13.50 -12.95 7.67
CA GLU A 48 -14.27 -11.72 7.81
C GLU A 48 -13.50 -10.66 8.60
N ASP A 49 -12.77 -11.05 9.66
CA ASP A 49 -11.89 -10.15 10.39
C ASP A 49 -10.79 -9.61 9.47
N ILE A 50 -10.17 -10.47 8.66
CA ILE A 50 -9.13 -10.07 7.70
C ILE A 50 -9.69 -9.10 6.66
N GLU A 51 -10.86 -9.37 6.09
CA GLU A 51 -11.51 -8.49 5.12
C GLU A 51 -11.93 -7.15 5.72
N ALA A 52 -12.45 -7.17 6.96
CA ALA A 52 -12.78 -5.95 7.69
C ALA A 52 -11.52 -5.11 7.98
N ILE A 53 -10.43 -5.73 8.44
CA ILE A 53 -9.14 -5.06 8.64
C ILE A 53 -8.62 -4.53 7.32
N ARG A 54 -8.70 -5.30 6.24
CA ARG A 54 -8.27 -4.87 4.90
C ARG A 54 -9.03 -3.62 4.47
N ARG A 55 -10.35 -3.60 4.60
CA ARG A 55 -11.17 -2.41 4.28
C ARG A 55 -10.84 -1.21 5.16
N ALA A 56 -10.68 -1.42 6.48
CA ALA A 56 -10.37 -0.35 7.42
C ALA A 56 -8.98 0.28 7.19
N VAL A 57 -8.04 -0.49 6.65
CA VAL A 57 -6.64 -0.09 6.47
C VAL A 57 -6.37 0.44 5.06
N TYR A 58 -6.90 -0.23 4.04
CA TYR A 58 -6.63 0.05 2.64
C TYR A 58 -7.75 0.81 1.92
N GLY A 59 -8.93 0.99 2.55
CA GLY A 59 -10.12 1.51 1.87
C GLY A 59 -10.68 0.51 0.84
N GLU A 60 -11.86 0.78 0.28
CA GLU A 60 -12.49 -0.07 -0.76
C GLU A 60 -11.77 -0.05 -2.12
N GLU A 61 -10.52 0.38 -2.20
CA GLU A 61 -9.77 0.40 -3.47
C GLU A 61 -9.19 -0.98 -3.75
N GLN A 62 -10.05 -1.89 -4.23
CA GLN A 62 -9.59 -2.78 -5.29
C GLN A 62 -9.25 -1.87 -6.48
N PRO A 63 -8.07 -1.95 -7.11
CA PRO A 63 -7.87 -1.29 -8.38
C PRO A 63 -8.61 -2.12 -9.44
N THR A 64 -9.94 -2.00 -9.48
CA THR A 64 -10.68 -2.15 -10.72
C THR A 64 -10.16 -1.03 -11.61
N LEU A 65 -9.57 -1.40 -12.74
CA LEU A 65 -9.12 -0.47 -13.77
C LEU A 65 -10.35 0.20 -14.39
N GLU A 66 -10.97 1.13 -13.68
CA GLU A 66 -11.90 2.09 -14.24
C GLU A 66 -11.13 3.39 -14.46
N VAL A 67 -10.74 3.60 -15.70
CA VAL A 67 -10.29 4.91 -16.19
C VAL A 67 -11.50 5.82 -16.20
N THR A 68 -11.81 6.40 -15.04
CA THR A 68 -12.81 7.44 -14.91
C THR A 68 -12.10 8.66 -14.37
N THR A 69 -12.02 9.70 -15.19
CA THR A 69 -11.62 11.06 -14.81
C THR A 69 -12.46 11.51 -13.61
N VAL A 70 -11.89 11.46 -12.41
CA VAL A 70 -12.45 12.11 -11.22
C VAL A 70 -11.37 12.99 -10.63
N GLU A 71 -11.63 14.30 -10.68
CA GLU A 71 -10.93 15.31 -9.89
C GLU A 71 -11.14 14.99 -8.40
N LEU A 72 -10.24 14.20 -7.82
CA LEU A 72 -10.18 13.99 -6.38
C LEU A 72 -8.92 14.65 -5.86
N ALA A 73 -9.08 15.88 -5.39
CA ALA A 73 -8.10 16.60 -4.60
C ALA A 73 -7.77 15.81 -3.33
N THR A 74 -6.85 14.86 -3.45
CA THR A 74 -6.08 14.34 -2.32
C THR A 74 -4.80 15.17 -2.29
N PRO A 75 -4.49 15.90 -1.22
CA PRO A 75 -3.56 17.04 -1.26
C PRO A 75 -2.09 16.69 -1.56
N ASN A 76 -1.77 15.42 -1.75
CA ASN A 76 -0.41 14.92 -1.96
C ASN A 76 -0.28 14.03 -3.22
N ARG A 77 -1.01 14.38 -4.28
CA ARG A 77 -0.83 13.79 -5.61
C ARG A 77 -0.23 14.81 -6.57
N LEU A 78 0.77 14.42 -7.33
CA LEU A 78 1.39 15.26 -8.36
C LEU A 78 1.30 14.55 -9.71
N ALA A 79 0.66 15.19 -10.67
CA ALA A 79 0.72 14.73 -12.06
C ALA A 79 2.12 14.96 -12.62
N GLY A 80 2.64 13.96 -13.33
CA GLY A 80 3.97 14.03 -13.92
C GLY A 80 4.16 13.10 -15.11
N VAL A 81 5.34 13.17 -15.70
CA VAL A 81 5.74 12.38 -16.85
C VAL A 81 7.09 11.72 -16.55
N VAL A 82 7.22 10.43 -16.84
CA VAL A 82 8.48 9.70 -16.67
C VAL A 82 9.51 10.23 -17.67
N LYS A 83 10.65 10.73 -17.17
CA LYS A 83 11.77 11.20 -18.01
C LYS A 83 12.83 10.14 -18.25
N SER A 84 13.10 9.30 -17.26
CA SER A 84 14.04 8.20 -17.38
C SER A 84 13.69 7.07 -16.40
N ILE A 85 14.10 5.86 -16.79
CA ILE A 85 14.06 4.66 -15.97
C ILE A 85 15.41 3.97 -16.13
N GLU A 86 16.15 3.83 -15.03
CA GLU A 86 17.43 3.14 -14.99
C GLU A 86 17.31 1.99 -14.01
N CYS A 87 17.60 0.76 -14.47
CA CYS A 87 17.42 -0.43 -13.64
C CYS A 87 18.77 -1.07 -13.32
N GLU A 88 19.06 -1.19 -12.03
CA GLU A 88 20.22 -1.92 -11.51
C GLU A 88 19.72 -3.13 -10.70
N GLY A 89 19.96 -4.32 -11.24
CA GLY A 89 19.45 -5.56 -10.66
C GLY A 89 17.92 -5.60 -10.55
N LEU A 90 17.42 -5.64 -9.31
CA LEU A 90 15.99 -5.74 -8.98
C LEU A 90 15.32 -4.40 -8.71
N ILE A 91 16.07 -3.30 -8.70
CA ILE A 91 15.56 -1.96 -8.41
C ILE A 91 15.68 -1.12 -9.67
N CYS A 92 14.71 -0.25 -9.90
CA CYS A 92 14.80 0.80 -10.89
C CYS A 92 14.65 2.15 -10.24
N GLU A 93 15.54 3.06 -10.63
CA GLU A 93 15.38 4.49 -10.43
C GLU A 93 14.47 5.04 -11.52
N VAL A 94 13.41 5.72 -11.12
CA VAL A 94 12.44 6.35 -12.02
C VAL A 94 12.47 7.84 -11.74
N VAL A 95 12.83 8.63 -12.76
CA VAL A 95 12.82 10.09 -12.69
C VAL A 95 11.54 10.60 -13.32
N ILE A 96 10.76 11.37 -12.56
CA ILE A 96 9.45 11.88 -12.95
C ILE A 96 9.51 13.40 -12.93
N GLU A 97 9.15 14.02 -14.04
CA GLU A 97 8.98 15.47 -14.10
C GLU A 97 7.57 15.84 -13.68
N VAL A 98 7.46 16.74 -12.71
CA VAL A 98 6.20 17.28 -12.20
C VAL A 98 6.22 18.80 -12.31
N LEU A 99 5.02 19.40 -12.43
CA LEU A 99 4.85 20.86 -12.51
C LEU A 99 5.75 21.53 -13.59
N GLY A 100 6.04 20.80 -14.67
CA GLY A 100 6.82 21.25 -15.84
C GLY A 100 8.30 21.55 -15.62
N ARG A 101 8.85 21.37 -14.41
CA ARG A 101 10.26 21.69 -14.11
C ARG A 101 10.87 20.95 -12.93
N GLN A 102 10.05 20.45 -12.01
CA GLN A 102 10.53 19.77 -10.83
C GLN A 102 10.74 18.29 -11.16
N ARG A 103 11.75 17.67 -10.57
CA ARG A 103 12.01 16.24 -10.73
C ARG A 103 11.82 15.54 -9.40
N ILE A 104 11.11 14.42 -9.43
CA ILE A 104 10.96 13.49 -8.33
C ILE A 104 11.63 12.19 -8.74
N THR A 105 12.50 11.68 -7.89
CA THR A 105 13.15 10.38 -8.08
C THR A 105 12.50 9.36 -7.15
N ALA A 106 12.12 8.21 -7.70
CA ALA A 106 11.60 7.09 -6.95
C ALA A 106 12.42 5.83 -7.23
N HIS A 107 12.76 5.08 -6.19
CA HIS A 107 13.34 3.75 -6.32
C HIS A 107 12.25 2.71 -6.10
N ILE A 108 11.92 1.96 -7.14
CA ILE A 108 10.87 0.94 -7.10
C ILE A 108 11.39 -0.40 -7.61
N PRO A 109 10.80 -1.54 -7.20
CA PRO A 109 11.18 -2.84 -7.74
C PRO A 109 10.97 -2.89 -9.25
N LYS A 110 11.87 -3.56 -9.98
CA LYS A 110 11.79 -3.73 -11.43
C LYS A 110 10.48 -4.40 -11.88
N SER A 111 9.94 -5.31 -11.07
CA SER A 111 8.63 -5.92 -11.31
C SER A 111 7.48 -4.90 -11.30
N MET A 112 7.61 -3.81 -10.54
CA MET A 112 6.62 -2.74 -10.51
C MET A 112 6.66 -1.89 -11.78
N CYS A 113 7.85 -1.53 -12.28
CA CYS A 113 7.97 -0.83 -13.56
C CYS A 113 7.27 -1.59 -14.69
N LEU A 114 7.48 -2.91 -14.76
CA LEU A 114 6.86 -3.78 -15.75
C LEU A 114 5.34 -3.87 -15.58
N ARG A 115 4.86 -4.06 -14.35
CA ARG A 115 3.42 -4.17 -14.05
C ARG A 115 2.65 -2.88 -14.35
N LEU A 116 3.28 -1.72 -14.13
CA LEU A 116 2.70 -0.41 -14.40
C LEU A 116 2.90 0.03 -15.85
N GLY A 117 3.63 -0.73 -16.66
CA GLY A 117 3.93 -0.37 -18.05
C GLY A 117 4.75 0.91 -18.18
N LEU A 118 5.61 1.21 -17.21
CA LEU A 118 6.39 2.45 -17.21
C LEU A 118 7.45 2.42 -18.31
N HIS A 119 7.45 3.48 -19.13
CA HIS A 119 8.45 3.78 -20.13
C HIS A 119 8.72 5.29 -20.14
N LYS A 120 9.68 5.74 -20.96
CA LYS A 120 9.93 7.16 -21.13
C LYS A 120 8.68 7.85 -21.73
N GLU A 121 8.39 9.04 -21.25
CA GLU A 121 7.20 9.84 -21.59
C GLU A 121 5.85 9.25 -21.13
N THR A 122 5.85 8.19 -20.28
CA THR A 122 4.59 7.70 -19.68
C THR A 122 4.02 8.74 -18.70
N PRO A 123 2.75 9.15 -18.85
CA PRO A 123 2.08 10.00 -17.86
C PRO A 123 1.80 9.19 -16.59
N VAL A 124 2.10 9.77 -15.43
CA VAL A 124 1.98 9.11 -14.12
C VAL A 124 1.42 10.06 -13.08
N THR A 125 0.81 9.49 -12.04
CA THR A 125 0.46 10.23 -10.82
C THR A 125 1.42 9.80 -9.73
N VAL A 126 2.18 10.76 -9.19
CA VAL A 126 3.04 10.57 -8.03
C VAL A 126 2.21 10.77 -6.77
N TRP A 127 2.25 9.82 -5.85
CA TRP A 127 1.59 9.91 -4.57
C TRP A 127 2.63 10.08 -3.47
N ILE A 128 2.47 11.12 -2.65
CA ILE A 128 3.37 11.40 -1.53
C ILE A 128 2.61 11.10 -0.23
N ARG A 129 3.16 10.19 0.58
CA ARG A 129 2.59 9.90 1.90
C ARG A 129 3.00 11.02 2.87
N PRO A 130 2.07 11.65 3.62
CA PRO A 130 2.40 12.76 4.52
C PRO A 130 3.50 12.45 5.56
N GLY A 131 3.60 11.19 6.01
CA GLY A 131 4.59 10.78 7.03
C GLY A 131 5.99 10.47 6.50
N ASP A 132 6.17 10.42 5.17
CA ASP A 132 7.44 10.07 4.53
C ASP A 132 8.17 11.33 4.00
N VAL A 133 7.62 12.53 4.26
CA VAL A 133 8.21 13.81 3.83
C VAL A 133 9.16 14.32 4.92
N LEU A 134 10.44 14.45 4.56
CA LEU A 134 11.46 15.06 5.40
C LEU A 134 11.73 16.49 4.93
N ILE A 135 11.79 17.43 5.86
CA ILE A 135 12.05 18.85 5.59
C ILE A 135 13.30 19.26 6.37
N SER A 136 14.25 19.89 5.70
CA SER A 136 15.44 20.50 6.31
C SER A 136 15.53 21.98 5.92
N ARG A 137 16.16 22.80 6.77
CA ARG A 137 16.42 24.22 6.52
C ARG A 137 17.86 24.43 6.07
#